data_AF-G5NFZ1-F1
#
_entry.id   AF-G5NFZ1-F1
#
_cell.length_a   1.000
_cell.length_b   1.000
_cell.length_c   1.000
_cell.angle_alpha   90.00
_cell.angle_beta   90.00
_cell.angle_gamma   90.00
#
_symmetry.space_group_name_H-M   'P 1'
#
loop_
_entity.id
_entity.type
_entity.pdbx_description
1 polymer ?
#
loop_
_entity_poly.entity_id
_entity_poly.type
_entity_poly.pdbx_seq_one_letter_code
_entity_poly.pdbx_strand_id
1 'polypeptide(L)'
;MPLVEVIPHASTSAQTIATTVKLAKKQGKTPIVVSDKAGFYVNRILAPYINEAIRMLTEGERVEHIDAALVKFGFPVGPIQLLDEVGIDTGTKIIPVLEAAYGERFSAPANVVASILNDDRKGRKNGRGFYLYGEKGRKSKKQVDPAIYKLIGVQGQSRLSAQQVAERCVMLMLNEAARCFDEKVIRSARDGDIGAVFGIGFPPFLGGPFRYMDALGPGEMVATLQRLAALYGPRYAPCEQLVRMAERREHFWTNGETDQGN
;
A
#
# COMPACT_ATOMS: atom_id res chain seq x y z
N MET A 1 -7.41 -11.07 -9.65
CA MET A 1 -7.76 -10.49 -8.33
C MET A 1 -9.02 -11.14 -7.78
N PRO A 2 -8.93 -11.81 -6.62
CA PRO A 2 -10.06 -12.48 -5.96
C PRO A 2 -10.92 -11.55 -5.09
N LEU A 3 -10.38 -10.40 -4.65
CA LEU A 3 -11.09 -9.44 -3.80
C LEU A 3 -12.16 -8.62 -4.56
N VAL A 4 -13.24 -8.25 -3.87
CA VAL A 4 -14.16 -7.17 -4.25
C VAL A 4 -14.41 -6.26 -3.03
N GLU A 5 -14.12 -4.97 -3.12
CA GLU A 5 -14.56 -3.98 -2.13
C GLU A 5 -16.00 -3.55 -2.44
N VAL A 6 -16.91 -3.74 -1.48
CA VAL A 6 -18.30 -3.27 -1.55
C VAL A 6 -18.40 -2.01 -0.71
N ILE A 7 -18.61 -0.87 -1.38
CA ILE A 7 -18.59 0.46 -0.74
C ILE A 7 -20.00 1.05 -0.72
N PRO A 8 -20.78 0.85 0.35
CA PRO A 8 -22.07 1.51 0.49
C PRO A 8 -21.90 3.00 0.80
N HIS A 9 -22.65 3.83 0.07
CA HIS A 9 -22.96 5.20 0.51
C HIS A 9 -23.88 5.17 1.74
N ALA A 10 -23.94 6.27 2.50
CA ALA A 10 -24.76 6.40 3.72
C ALA A 10 -26.26 6.06 3.53
N SER A 11 -26.79 6.24 2.32
CA SER A 11 -28.19 5.95 1.96
C SER A 11 -28.41 4.53 1.39
N THR A 12 -27.36 3.71 1.29
CA THR A 12 -27.46 2.37 0.69
C THR A 12 -28.16 1.41 1.64
N SER A 13 -29.26 0.78 1.20
CA SER A 13 -30.01 -0.16 2.04
C SER A 13 -29.19 -1.41 2.39
N ALA A 14 -29.46 -1.99 3.56
CA ALA A 14 -28.86 -3.26 3.97
C ALA A 14 -29.14 -4.40 2.97
N GLN A 15 -30.33 -4.40 2.35
CA GLN A 15 -30.71 -5.37 1.32
C GLN A 15 -29.84 -5.23 0.07
N THR A 16 -29.54 -4.00 -0.37
CA THR A 16 -28.65 -3.75 -1.50
C THR A 16 -27.24 -4.26 -1.20
N ILE A 17 -26.70 -3.96 -0.01
CA ILE A 17 -25.37 -4.43 0.41
C ILE A 17 -25.32 -5.96 0.41
N ALA A 18 -26.30 -6.62 1.05
CA ALA A 18 -26.37 -8.06 1.14
C ALA A 18 -26.49 -8.73 -0.25
N THR A 19 -27.31 -8.15 -1.13
CA THR A 19 -27.46 -8.61 -2.53
C THR A 19 -26.13 -8.53 -3.28
N THR A 20 -25.43 -7.40 -3.20
CA THR A 20 -24.13 -7.19 -3.87
C THR A 20 -23.06 -8.14 -3.32
N VAL A 21 -22.99 -8.33 -2.01
CA VAL A 21 -22.09 -9.31 -1.38
C VAL A 21 -22.40 -10.73 -1.86
N LYS A 22 -23.68 -11.12 -1.92
CA LYS A 22 -24.10 -12.44 -2.42
C LYS A 22 -23.73 -12.62 -3.90
N LEU A 23 -23.89 -11.59 -4.72
CA LEU A 23 -23.50 -11.60 -6.12
C LEU A 23 -21.98 -11.81 -6.29
N ALA A 24 -21.16 -11.06 -5.56
CA ALA A 24 -19.70 -11.20 -5.58
C ALA A 24 -19.27 -12.64 -5.20
N LYS A 25 -19.86 -13.20 -4.13
CA LYS A 25 -19.61 -14.60 -3.73
C LYS A 25 -20.01 -15.59 -4.83
N LYS A 26 -21.14 -15.39 -5.50
CA LYS A 26 -21.59 -16.25 -6.62
C LYS A 26 -20.62 -16.22 -7.81
N GLN A 27 -19.87 -15.13 -7.98
CA GLN A 27 -18.81 -15.01 -8.99
C GLN A 27 -17.46 -15.61 -8.55
N GLY A 28 -17.41 -16.28 -7.39
CA GLY A 28 -16.17 -16.82 -6.82
C GLY A 28 -15.22 -15.74 -6.29
N LYS A 29 -15.74 -14.55 -5.96
CA LYS A 29 -14.98 -13.46 -5.35
C LYS A 29 -15.10 -13.48 -3.83
N THR A 30 -14.13 -12.88 -3.17
CA THR A 30 -14.15 -12.62 -1.73
C THR A 30 -14.53 -11.16 -1.50
N PRO A 31 -15.79 -10.85 -1.16
CA PRO A 31 -16.19 -9.47 -0.88
C PRO A 31 -15.82 -9.05 0.55
N ILE A 32 -15.39 -7.80 0.70
CA ILE A 32 -15.34 -7.09 1.99
C ILE A 32 -16.20 -5.83 1.90
N VAL A 33 -16.83 -5.44 3.00
CA VAL A 33 -17.63 -4.21 3.05
C VAL A 33 -16.80 -3.11 3.71
N VAL A 34 -16.58 -2.01 3.01
CA VAL A 34 -15.74 -0.90 3.46
C VAL A 34 -16.51 0.41 3.37
N SER A 35 -16.26 1.34 4.29
CA SER A 35 -16.95 2.63 4.31
C SER A 35 -16.52 3.52 3.14
N ASP A 36 -17.44 4.36 2.66
CA ASP A 36 -17.17 5.34 1.61
C ASP A 36 -16.30 6.49 2.13
N LYS A 37 -14.99 6.33 1.94
CA LYS A 37 -13.94 7.29 2.27
C LYS A 37 -12.98 7.37 1.09
N ALA A 38 -12.29 8.50 0.93
CA ALA A 38 -11.34 8.68 -0.17
C ALA A 38 -10.30 7.54 -0.19
N GLY A 39 -10.20 6.83 -1.32
CA GLY A 39 -9.32 5.67 -1.47
C GLY A 39 -9.82 4.34 -0.89
N PHE A 40 -11.03 4.32 -0.32
CA PHE A 40 -11.61 3.16 0.36
C PHE A 40 -10.62 2.55 1.36
N TYR A 41 -10.43 1.24 1.38
CA TYR A 41 -9.43 0.60 2.23
C TYR A 41 -8.16 0.25 1.45
N VAL A 42 -8.29 -0.56 0.38
CA VAL A 42 -7.13 -1.13 -0.33
C VAL A 42 -6.23 -0.04 -0.94
N ASN A 43 -6.81 0.89 -1.71
CA ASN A 43 -6.02 1.93 -2.36
C ASN A 43 -5.45 2.93 -1.34
N ARG A 44 -6.21 3.21 -0.28
CA ARG A 44 -5.79 4.11 0.80
C ARG A 44 -4.53 3.62 1.51
N ILE A 45 -4.44 2.35 1.88
CA ILE A 45 -3.24 1.81 2.55
C ILE A 45 -2.09 1.54 1.57
N LEU A 46 -2.39 1.33 0.28
CA LEU A 46 -1.38 1.13 -0.76
C LEU A 46 -0.64 2.41 -1.13
N ALA A 47 -1.33 3.55 -1.17
CA ALA A 47 -0.75 4.83 -1.58
C ALA A 47 0.52 5.23 -0.79
N PRO A 48 0.55 5.23 0.55
CA PRO A 48 1.75 5.62 1.29
C PRO A 48 2.92 4.63 1.10
N TYR A 49 2.63 3.34 0.87
CA TYR A 49 3.63 2.33 0.52
C TYR A 49 4.30 2.62 -0.83
N ILE A 50 3.52 2.99 -1.85
CA ILE A 50 4.07 3.38 -3.16
C ILE A 50 4.81 4.71 -3.07
N ASN A 51 4.24 5.70 -2.37
CA ASN A 51 4.87 7.00 -2.21
C ASN A 51 6.25 6.90 -1.55
N GLU A 52 6.42 6.01 -0.57
CA GLU A 52 7.72 5.81 0.06
C GLU A 52 8.72 5.09 -0.84
N ALA A 53 8.28 4.13 -1.66
CA ALA A 53 9.13 3.53 -2.68
C ALA A 53 9.64 4.58 -3.69
N ILE A 54 8.76 5.49 -4.13
CA ILE A 54 9.16 6.60 -4.99
C ILE A 54 10.10 7.58 -4.26
N ARG A 55 9.86 7.88 -2.97
CA ARG A 55 10.79 8.70 -2.17
C ARG A 55 12.19 8.10 -2.11
N MET A 56 12.30 6.81 -1.79
CA MET A 56 13.61 6.13 -1.77
C MET A 56 14.30 6.17 -3.13
N LEU A 57 13.55 6.03 -4.23
CA LEU A 57 14.09 6.21 -5.58
C LEU A 57 14.66 7.62 -5.78
N THR A 58 13.97 8.67 -5.30
CA THR A 58 14.46 10.06 -5.34
C THR A 58 15.63 10.33 -4.39
N GLU A 59 15.75 9.55 -3.31
CA GLU A 59 16.91 9.58 -2.41
C GLU A 59 18.12 8.84 -3.00
N GLY A 60 17.93 8.19 -4.16
CA GLY A 60 18.97 7.57 -4.96
C GLY A 60 18.99 6.06 -4.93
N GLU A 61 18.01 5.38 -4.32
CA GLU A 61 17.93 3.92 -4.34
C GLU A 61 17.58 3.38 -5.73
N ARG A 62 18.18 2.23 -6.11
CA ARG A 62 17.89 1.60 -7.42
C ARG A 62 16.49 1.00 -7.48
N VAL A 63 15.83 1.18 -8.63
CA VAL A 63 14.51 0.62 -8.94
C VAL A 63 14.45 -0.89 -8.68
N GLU A 64 15.40 -1.66 -9.21
CA GLU A 64 15.43 -3.10 -9.02
C GLU A 64 15.70 -3.53 -7.57
N HIS A 65 16.41 -2.71 -6.80
CA HIS A 65 16.72 -2.99 -5.41
C HIS A 65 15.50 -2.80 -4.53
N ILE A 66 14.74 -1.72 -4.74
CA ILE A 66 13.48 -1.46 -4.03
C ILE A 66 12.49 -2.60 -4.30
N ASP A 67 12.25 -2.91 -5.57
CA ASP A 67 11.33 -3.98 -5.94
C ASP A 67 11.77 -5.35 -5.39
N ALA A 68 13.05 -5.70 -5.51
CA ALA A 68 13.57 -6.97 -5.00
C ALA A 68 13.48 -7.05 -3.47
N ALA A 69 13.68 -5.97 -2.74
CA ALA A 69 13.55 -5.94 -1.29
C ALA A 69 12.12 -6.24 -0.83
N LEU A 70 11.11 -5.66 -1.47
CA LEU A 70 9.70 -5.89 -1.13
C LEU A 70 9.20 -7.26 -1.61
N VAL A 71 9.70 -7.76 -2.74
CA VAL A 71 9.45 -9.15 -3.13
C VAL A 71 10.09 -10.13 -2.15
N LYS A 72 11.32 -9.85 -1.69
CA LYS A 72 12.00 -10.66 -0.67
C LYS A 72 11.26 -10.61 0.68
N PHE A 73 10.63 -9.48 1.01
CA PHE A 73 9.76 -9.37 2.18
C PHE A 73 8.50 -10.25 2.06
N GLY A 74 8.05 -10.54 0.84
CA GLY A 74 6.98 -11.50 0.55
C GLY A 74 5.86 -10.99 -0.35
N PHE A 75 5.95 -9.76 -0.87
CA PHE A 75 4.97 -9.26 -1.84
C PHE A 75 5.15 -9.97 -3.20
N PRO A 76 4.06 -10.22 -3.95
CA PRO A 76 4.15 -10.90 -5.25
C PRO A 76 4.84 -10.03 -6.32
N VAL A 77 4.72 -8.71 -6.21
CA VAL A 77 5.26 -7.72 -7.14
C VAL A 77 5.82 -6.56 -6.34
N GLY A 78 6.96 -6.01 -6.77
CA GLY A 78 7.55 -4.83 -6.14
C GLY A 78 6.72 -3.56 -6.41
N PRO A 79 6.81 -2.54 -5.54
CA PRO A 79 5.99 -1.33 -5.61
C PRO A 79 6.13 -0.58 -6.94
N ILE A 80 7.34 -0.51 -7.50
CA ILE A 80 7.62 0.26 -8.70
C ILE A 80 7.08 -0.47 -9.93
N GLN A 81 7.30 -1.78 -10.04
CA GLN A 81 6.65 -2.59 -11.07
C GLN A 81 5.13 -2.53 -10.95
N LEU A 82 4.57 -2.59 -9.73
CA LEU A 82 3.13 -2.51 -9.53
C LEU A 82 2.57 -1.20 -10.08
N LEU A 83 3.25 -0.08 -9.85
CA LEU A 83 2.85 1.22 -10.39
C LEU A 83 2.88 1.24 -11.93
N ASP A 84 3.86 0.59 -12.56
CA ASP A 84 3.89 0.43 -14.02
C ASP A 84 2.75 -0.46 -14.56
N GLU A 85 2.32 -1.46 -13.80
CA GLU A 85 1.23 -2.36 -14.20
C GLU A 85 -0.14 -1.71 -14.08
N VAL A 86 -0.35 -0.91 -13.03
CA VAL A 86 -1.58 -0.12 -12.82
C VAL A 86 -1.64 1.07 -13.78
N GLY A 87 -0.48 1.64 -14.11
CA GLY A 87 -0.34 2.85 -14.92
C GLY A 87 -0.02 4.06 -14.05
N ILE A 88 1.11 4.70 -14.35
CA ILE A 88 1.59 5.91 -13.66
C ILE A 88 0.54 7.04 -13.78
N ASP A 89 -0.18 7.11 -14.90
CA ASP A 89 -1.27 8.06 -15.17
C ASP A 89 -2.50 7.88 -14.25
N THR A 90 -2.70 6.66 -13.73
CA THR A 90 -3.78 6.39 -12.77
C THR A 90 -3.40 6.89 -11.37
N GLY A 91 -2.17 6.61 -10.92
CA GLY A 91 -1.69 7.05 -9.61
C GLY A 91 -1.73 8.58 -9.44
N THR A 92 -1.42 9.31 -10.51
CA THR A 92 -1.35 10.78 -10.50
C THR A 92 -2.71 11.46 -10.43
N LYS A 93 -3.78 10.76 -10.81
CA LYS A 93 -5.16 11.22 -10.59
C LYS A 93 -5.64 10.96 -9.17
N ILE A 94 -5.12 9.92 -8.51
CA ILE A 94 -5.54 9.51 -7.17
C ILE A 94 -4.83 10.32 -6.08
N ILE A 95 -3.54 10.63 -6.25
CA ILE A 95 -2.74 11.36 -5.26
C ILE A 95 -3.41 12.67 -4.82
N PRO A 96 -3.86 13.59 -5.71
CA PRO A 96 -4.50 14.83 -5.29
C PRO A 96 -5.79 14.61 -4.50
N VAL A 97 -6.55 13.55 -4.79
CA VAL A 97 -7.78 13.20 -4.06
C VAL A 97 -7.45 12.77 -2.63
N LEU A 98 -6.42 11.93 -2.46
CA LEU A 98 -6.00 11.46 -1.14
C LEU A 98 -5.30 12.57 -0.33
N GLU A 99 -4.51 13.41 -0.99
CA GLU A 99 -3.86 14.56 -0.36
C GLU A 99 -4.88 15.61 0.09
N ALA A 100 -5.91 15.90 -0.72
CA ALA A 100 -7.01 16.78 -0.31
C ALA A 100 -7.80 16.21 0.88
N ALA A 101 -7.96 14.88 0.96
CA ALA A 101 -8.70 14.23 2.03
C ALA A 101 -7.91 14.07 3.34
N TYR A 102 -6.60 13.84 3.25
CA TYR A 102 -5.79 13.38 4.39
C TYR A 102 -4.49 14.17 4.61
N GLY A 103 -4.22 15.16 3.77
CA GLY A 103 -3.10 16.10 3.89
C GLY A 103 -1.75 15.53 3.44
N GLU A 104 -0.69 16.15 3.94
CA GLU A 104 0.69 15.98 3.46
C GLU A 104 1.23 14.55 3.56
N ARG A 105 0.62 13.69 4.40
CA ARG A 105 1.04 12.29 4.52
C ARG A 105 0.80 11.48 3.25
N PHE A 106 -0.08 11.95 2.36
CA PHE A 106 -0.32 11.36 1.03
C PHE A 106 0.35 12.12 -0.11
N SER A 107 1.01 13.26 0.15
CA SER A 107 1.75 13.96 -0.88
C SER A 107 2.83 13.04 -1.44
N ALA A 108 3.00 13.06 -2.75
CA ALA A 108 4.16 12.45 -3.39
C ALA A 108 5.31 13.46 -3.47
N PRO A 109 6.56 13.03 -3.74
CA PRO A 109 7.67 13.96 -3.99
C PRO A 109 7.37 14.87 -5.20
N ALA A 110 7.05 16.14 -4.93
CA ALA A 110 6.44 17.05 -5.90
C ALA A 110 7.31 17.29 -7.16
N ASN A 111 8.63 17.38 -6.99
CA ASN A 111 9.58 17.66 -8.07
C ASN A 111 9.76 16.49 -9.06
N VAL A 112 9.64 15.25 -8.58
CA VAL A 112 9.93 14.06 -9.39
C VAL A 112 8.68 13.52 -10.07
N VAL A 113 7.52 13.56 -9.40
CA VAL A 113 6.27 13.09 -10.01
C VAL A 113 5.90 13.93 -11.22
N ALA A 114 6.06 15.25 -11.17
CA ALA A 114 5.81 16.12 -12.31
C ALA A 114 6.75 15.82 -13.50
N SER A 115 8.03 15.56 -13.24
CA SER A 115 9.01 15.22 -14.28
C SER A 115 8.71 13.87 -14.93
N ILE A 116 8.35 12.85 -14.14
CA ILE A 116 7.94 11.53 -14.64
C ILE A 116 6.65 11.62 -15.46
N LEU A 117 5.70 12.42 -14.99
CA LEU A 117 4.43 12.67 -15.68
C LEU A 117 4.61 13.29 -17.07
N ASN A 118 5.54 14.24 -17.18
CA ASN A 118 5.79 14.96 -18.44
C ASN A 118 6.59 14.13 -19.47
N ASP A 119 7.18 12.99 -19.08
CA ASP A 119 7.99 12.11 -19.96
C ASP A 119 7.14 11.02 -20.68
N ASP A 120 5.80 11.14 -20.67
CA ASP A 120 4.82 10.21 -21.27
C ASP A 120 5.03 8.72 -20.91
N ARG A 121 5.49 8.45 -19.69
CA ARG A 121 5.63 7.07 -19.17
C ARG A 121 4.28 6.58 -18.67
N LYS A 122 3.66 5.62 -19.37
CA LYS A 122 2.37 5.01 -18.97
C LYS A 122 2.52 3.59 -18.44
N GLY A 123 3.76 3.18 -18.13
CA GLY A 123 4.04 1.85 -17.63
C GLY A 123 3.86 0.79 -18.72
N ARG A 124 3.26 -0.34 -18.34
CA ARG A 124 3.05 -1.48 -19.23
C ARG A 124 2.12 -1.18 -20.40
N LYS A 125 1.29 -0.13 -20.29
CA LYS A 125 0.31 0.28 -21.31
C LYS A 125 0.95 0.74 -22.62
N ASN A 126 2.05 1.49 -22.55
CA ASN A 126 2.81 1.94 -23.72
C ASN A 126 4.23 1.33 -23.79
N GLY A 127 4.50 0.30 -22.99
CA GLY A 127 5.78 -0.40 -22.97
C GLY A 127 6.92 0.34 -22.25
N ARG A 128 6.64 1.51 -21.66
CA ARG A 128 7.65 2.39 -21.05
C ARG A 128 7.12 3.01 -19.74
N GLY A 129 7.66 2.54 -18.64
CA GLY A 129 7.41 2.98 -17.26
C GLY A 129 8.70 3.29 -16.53
N PHE A 130 8.83 2.91 -15.26
CA PHE A 130 10.15 2.78 -14.62
C PHE A 130 10.96 1.64 -15.26
N TYR A 131 10.25 0.63 -15.77
CA TYR A 131 10.79 -0.42 -16.61
C TYR A 131 10.45 -0.22 -18.09
N LEU A 132 11.33 -0.72 -18.95
CA LEU A 132 11.06 -1.00 -20.36
C LEU A 132 10.45 -2.40 -20.47
N TYR A 133 9.33 -2.49 -21.17
CA TYR A 133 8.63 -3.74 -21.45
C TYR A 133 8.72 -4.02 -22.95
N GLY A 134 9.45 -5.07 -23.33
CA GLY A 134 9.50 -5.54 -24.71
C GLY A 134 8.16 -6.13 -25.18
N GLU A 135 8.06 -6.46 -26.48
CA GLU A 135 6.85 -6.99 -27.10
C GLU A 135 6.20 -8.15 -26.30
N LYS A 136 4.87 -8.23 -26.34
CA LYS A 136 4.09 -9.23 -25.59
C LYS A 136 4.51 -10.65 -26.02
N GLY A 137 5.31 -11.32 -25.20
CA GLY A 137 5.75 -12.70 -25.42
C GLY A 137 6.45 -13.30 -24.20
N ARG A 138 6.47 -14.63 -24.09
CA ARG A 138 7.00 -15.41 -22.94
C ARG A 138 8.48 -15.13 -22.58
N LYS A 139 9.22 -14.35 -23.37
CA LYS A 139 10.65 -14.02 -23.18
C LYS A 139 10.94 -12.51 -23.00
N SER A 140 9.92 -11.65 -22.93
CA SER A 140 10.14 -10.22 -22.68
C SER A 140 10.66 -10.01 -21.26
N LYS A 141 11.99 -9.86 -21.13
CA LYS A 141 12.63 -9.50 -19.85
C LYS A 141 12.42 -8.01 -19.66
N LYS A 142 11.68 -7.63 -18.62
CA LYS A 142 11.63 -6.24 -18.16
C LYS A 142 13.05 -5.79 -17.79
N GLN A 143 13.42 -4.57 -18.17
CA GLN A 143 14.70 -3.95 -17.82
C GLN A 143 14.42 -2.56 -17.28
N VAL A 144 15.19 -2.10 -16.29
CA VAL A 144 15.03 -0.73 -15.79
C VAL A 144 15.37 0.24 -16.93
N ASP A 145 14.55 1.27 -17.13
CA ASP A 145 14.87 2.32 -18.09
C ASP A 145 15.95 3.25 -17.51
N PRO A 146 17.19 3.28 -18.03
CA PRO A 146 18.25 4.13 -17.49
C PRO A 146 17.92 5.64 -17.55
N ALA A 147 17.00 6.05 -18.43
CA ALA A 147 16.57 7.44 -18.52
C ALA A 147 15.81 7.91 -17.27
N ILE A 148 15.26 7.00 -16.45
CA ILE A 148 14.58 7.37 -15.20
C ILE A 148 15.53 8.08 -14.24
N TYR A 149 16.77 7.60 -14.11
CA TYR A 149 17.76 8.15 -13.19
C TYR A 149 18.20 9.55 -13.62
N LYS A 150 18.34 9.78 -14.93
CA LYS A 150 18.60 11.12 -15.49
C LYS A 150 17.43 12.06 -15.23
N LEU A 151 16.19 11.58 -15.39
CA LEU A 151 14.98 12.38 -15.20
C LEU A 151 14.80 12.84 -13.75
N ILE A 152 15.12 11.97 -12.79
CA ILE A 152 14.99 12.28 -11.35
C ILE A 152 16.26 12.89 -10.75
N GLY A 153 17.35 13.02 -11.52
CA GLY A 153 18.59 13.66 -11.09
C GLY A 153 19.43 12.84 -10.10
N VAL A 154 19.34 11.51 -10.13
CA VAL A 154 20.11 10.62 -9.23
C VAL A 154 20.92 9.59 -10.03
N GLN A 155 21.94 8.99 -9.39
CA GLN A 155 22.80 8.01 -10.07
C GLN A 155 22.38 6.54 -9.84
N GLY A 156 21.44 6.27 -8.94
CA GLY A 156 20.99 4.91 -8.62
C GLY A 156 22.06 4.11 -7.85
N GLN A 157 22.13 4.30 -6.54
CA GLN A 157 22.97 3.53 -5.61
C GLN A 157 22.10 2.58 -4.78
N SER A 158 22.68 1.58 -4.14
CA SER A 158 21.96 0.71 -3.18
C SER A 158 22.59 0.88 -1.80
N ARG A 159 22.15 1.90 -1.05
CA ARG A 159 22.72 2.25 0.26
C ARG A 159 21.99 1.55 1.39
N LEU A 160 20.66 1.46 1.27
CA LEU A 160 19.82 0.79 2.25
C LEU A 160 19.87 -0.73 2.10
N SER A 161 19.85 -1.44 3.22
CA SER A 161 19.64 -2.89 3.20
C SER A 161 18.22 -3.23 2.75
N ALA A 162 18.00 -4.44 2.24
CA ALA A 162 16.65 -4.89 1.86
C ALA A 162 15.65 -4.82 3.03
N GLN A 163 16.11 -5.03 4.27
CA GLN A 163 15.30 -4.90 5.47
C GLN A 163 14.89 -3.44 5.72
N GLN A 164 15.82 -2.49 5.57
CA GLN A 164 15.53 -1.06 5.75
C GLN A 164 14.54 -0.55 4.69
N VAL A 165 14.70 -0.99 3.43
CA VAL A 165 13.76 -0.65 2.35
C VAL A 165 12.36 -1.20 2.66
N ALA A 166 12.27 -2.47 3.06
CA ALA A 166 10.99 -3.09 3.39
C ALA A 166 10.33 -2.42 4.61
N GLU A 167 11.09 -2.16 5.67
CA GLU A 167 10.61 -1.49 6.88
C GLU A 167 10.01 -0.12 6.56
N ARG A 168 10.71 0.70 5.77
CA ARG A 168 10.24 2.05 5.37
C ARG A 168 8.89 2.01 4.68
N CYS A 169 8.69 1.10 3.73
CA CYS A 169 7.42 1.00 2.98
C CYS A 169 6.30 0.33 3.80
N VAL A 170 6.61 -0.79 4.47
CA VAL A 170 5.61 -1.58 5.18
C VAL A 170 5.10 -0.84 6.41
N MET A 171 5.96 -0.14 7.16
CA MET A 171 5.52 0.62 8.34
C MET A 171 4.49 1.70 8.01
N LEU A 172 4.60 2.37 6.86
CA LEU A 172 3.60 3.34 6.43
C LEU A 172 2.28 2.70 6.01
N MET A 173 2.32 1.54 5.33
CA MET A 173 1.11 0.76 5.02
C MET A 173 0.38 0.34 6.30
N LEU A 174 1.10 -0.20 7.28
CA LEU A 174 0.55 -0.65 8.55
C LEU A 174 -0.03 0.51 9.37
N ASN A 175 0.70 1.64 9.43
CA ASN A 175 0.22 2.84 10.12
C ASN A 175 -1.09 3.37 9.50
N GLU A 176 -1.21 3.38 8.17
CA GLU A 176 -2.45 3.79 7.50
C GLU A 176 -3.56 2.72 7.65
N ALA A 177 -3.24 1.43 7.71
CA ALA A 177 -4.21 0.38 8.02
C ALA A 177 -4.79 0.56 9.44
N ALA A 178 -3.95 0.89 10.43
CA ALA A 178 -4.41 1.22 11.77
C ALA A 178 -5.32 2.47 11.80
N ARG A 179 -5.04 3.50 10.98
CA ARG A 179 -5.94 4.66 10.80
C ARG A 179 -7.27 4.25 10.17
N CYS A 180 -7.24 3.40 9.14
CA CYS A 180 -8.46 2.86 8.53
C CYS A 180 -9.33 2.08 9.53
N PHE A 181 -8.72 1.39 10.50
CA PHE A 181 -9.44 0.70 11.57
C PHE A 181 -10.07 1.70 12.56
N ASP A 182 -9.31 2.71 13.00
CA ASP A 182 -9.78 3.75 13.92
C ASP A 182 -10.94 4.57 13.32
N GLU A 183 -10.79 4.98 12.06
CA GLU A 183 -11.77 5.76 11.30
C GLU A 183 -12.97 4.93 10.80
N LYS A 184 -13.05 3.64 11.17
CA LYS A 184 -14.11 2.71 10.77
C LYS A 184 -14.27 2.58 9.25
N VAL A 185 -13.17 2.68 8.49
CA VAL A 185 -13.14 2.34 7.06
C VAL A 185 -13.40 0.85 6.89
N ILE A 186 -12.76 0.05 7.73
CA ILE A 186 -13.03 -1.38 7.88
C ILE A 186 -13.77 -1.64 9.20
N ARG A 187 -14.60 -2.69 9.23
CA ARG A 187 -15.41 -3.02 10.40
C ARG A 187 -14.71 -3.94 11.40
N SER A 188 -13.74 -4.72 10.93
CA SER A 188 -13.01 -5.71 11.72
C SER A 188 -11.58 -5.86 11.20
N ALA A 189 -10.67 -6.34 12.06
CA ALA A 189 -9.30 -6.65 11.67
C ALA A 189 -9.27 -7.74 10.58
N ARG A 190 -10.18 -8.72 10.67
CA ARG A 190 -10.35 -9.78 9.67
C ARG A 190 -10.60 -9.26 8.26
N ASP A 191 -11.55 -8.34 8.09
CA ASP A 191 -11.86 -7.80 6.76
C ASP A 191 -10.70 -6.97 6.21
N GLY A 192 -9.99 -6.26 7.10
CA GLY A 192 -8.75 -5.56 6.76
C GLY A 192 -7.64 -6.48 6.28
N ASP A 193 -7.44 -7.62 6.94
CA ASP A 193 -6.43 -8.60 6.56
C ASP A 193 -6.77 -9.29 5.24
N ILE A 194 -8.01 -9.75 5.08
CA ILE A 194 -8.51 -10.32 3.82
C ILE A 194 -8.36 -9.31 2.67
N GLY A 195 -8.72 -8.05 2.91
CA GLY A 195 -8.60 -6.97 1.93
C GLY A 195 -7.16 -6.76 1.48
N ALA A 196 -6.21 -6.68 2.39
CA ALA A 196 -4.81 -6.47 2.04
C ALA A 196 -4.19 -7.69 1.34
N VAL A 197 -4.48 -8.91 1.81
CA VAL A 197 -3.93 -10.15 1.23
C VAL A 197 -4.48 -10.38 -0.19
N PHE A 198 -5.79 -10.27 -0.39
CA PHE A 198 -6.41 -10.53 -1.70
C PHE A 198 -6.45 -9.32 -2.64
N GLY A 199 -6.32 -8.10 -2.12
CA GLY A 199 -6.34 -6.86 -2.90
C GLY A 199 -4.95 -6.36 -3.28
N ILE A 200 -4.03 -6.33 -2.34
CA ILE A 200 -2.66 -5.80 -2.53
C ILE A 200 -1.65 -6.92 -2.76
N GLY A 201 -1.95 -8.13 -2.28
CA GLY A 201 -0.97 -9.20 -2.19
C GLY A 201 -0.06 -9.05 -0.97
N PHE A 202 -0.60 -8.54 0.15
CA PHE A 202 0.13 -8.56 1.42
C PHE A 202 0.60 -9.99 1.74
N PRO A 203 1.84 -10.20 2.23
CA PRO A 203 2.41 -11.54 2.39
C PRO A 203 1.50 -12.46 3.23
N PRO A 204 0.93 -13.53 2.65
CA PRO A 204 -0.11 -14.32 3.32
C PRO A 204 0.42 -15.11 4.53
N PHE A 205 1.72 -15.43 4.54
CA PHE A 205 2.38 -16.10 5.68
C PHE A 205 2.52 -15.19 6.92
N LEU A 206 2.29 -13.87 6.77
CA LEU A 206 2.17 -12.92 7.88
C LEU A 206 0.71 -12.73 8.34
N GLY A 207 -0.25 -13.40 7.70
CA GLY A 207 -1.68 -13.36 8.03
C GLY A 207 -2.45 -12.13 7.55
N GLY A 208 -1.76 -11.01 7.32
CA GLY A 208 -2.34 -9.72 6.95
C GLY A 208 -1.74 -8.58 7.79
N PRO A 209 -1.98 -7.30 7.44
CA PRO A 209 -1.45 -6.16 8.18
C PRO A 209 -1.78 -6.16 9.68
N PHE A 210 -3.00 -6.50 10.09
CA PHE A 210 -3.41 -6.51 11.50
C PHE A 210 -2.82 -7.68 12.27
N ARG A 211 -2.84 -8.91 11.70
CA ARG A 211 -2.12 -10.05 12.28
C ARG A 211 -0.63 -9.74 12.44
N TYR A 212 -0.02 -9.11 11.44
CA TYR A 212 1.38 -8.75 11.49
C TYR A 212 1.68 -7.66 12.53
N MET A 213 0.82 -6.64 12.64
CA MET A 213 0.94 -5.63 13.71
C MET A 213 0.84 -6.24 15.10
N ASP A 214 -0.04 -7.23 15.31
CA ASP A 214 -0.15 -7.93 16.59
C ASP A 214 1.08 -8.79 16.88
N ALA A 215 1.65 -9.44 15.85
CA ALA A 215 2.87 -10.23 15.97
C ALA A 215 4.11 -9.37 16.28
N LEU A 216 4.18 -8.15 15.74
CA LEU A 216 5.21 -7.18 16.08
C LEU A 216 5.00 -6.59 17.48
N GLY A 217 3.73 -6.33 17.83
CA GLY A 217 3.33 -5.63 19.04
C GLY A 217 3.18 -4.11 18.81
N PRO A 218 2.08 -3.47 19.24
CA PRO A 218 1.87 -2.04 19.03
C PRO A 218 2.96 -1.14 19.63
N GLY A 219 3.58 -1.54 20.75
CA GLY A 219 4.70 -0.81 21.35
C GLY A 219 5.94 -0.75 20.44
N GLU A 220 6.32 -1.89 19.85
CA GLU A 220 7.46 -1.97 18.93
C GLU A 220 7.17 -1.21 17.62
N MET A 221 5.93 -1.29 17.13
CA MET A 221 5.45 -0.50 15.99
C MET A 221 5.60 1.00 16.25
N VAL A 222 5.14 1.50 17.40
CA VAL A 222 5.25 2.91 17.79
C VAL A 222 6.73 3.33 17.88
N ALA A 223 7.57 2.53 18.52
CA ALA A 223 9.01 2.81 18.65
C ALA A 223 9.70 2.87 17.28
N THR A 224 9.38 1.94 16.38
CA THR A 224 9.93 1.93 15.02
C THR A 224 9.45 3.12 14.21
N LEU A 225 8.16 3.46 14.26
CA LEU A 225 7.59 4.62 13.58
C LEU A 225 8.21 5.93 14.08
N GLN A 226 8.42 6.07 15.40
CA GLN A 226 9.12 7.22 15.97
C GLN A 226 10.58 7.32 15.50
N ARG A 227 11.30 6.20 15.45
CA ARG A 227 12.67 6.17 14.90
C ARG A 227 12.71 6.59 13.43
N LEU A 228 11.79 6.07 12.62
CA LEU A 228 11.68 6.45 11.21
C LEU A 228 11.26 7.92 11.06
N ALA A 229 10.42 8.45 11.95
CA ALA A 229 10.03 9.85 11.96
C ALA A 229 11.21 10.78 12.26
N ALA A 230 12.10 10.38 13.18
CA ALA A 230 13.32 11.13 13.47
C ALA A 230 14.32 11.12 12.29
N LEU A 231 14.42 10.00 11.56
CA LEU A 231 15.37 9.85 10.45
C LEU A 231 14.87 10.47 9.14
N TYR A 232 13.57 10.34 8.86
CA TYR A 232 13.02 10.63 7.55
C TYR A 232 11.91 11.69 7.59
N GLY A 233 11.42 12.08 8.75
CA GLY A 233 10.46 13.17 8.93
C GLY A 233 9.05 12.71 9.34
N PRO A 234 8.15 13.68 9.60
CA PRO A 234 6.91 13.47 10.37
C PRO A 234 5.88 12.58 9.71
N ARG A 235 6.02 12.22 8.42
CA ARG A 235 5.12 11.27 7.73
C ARG A 235 5.05 9.90 8.40
N TYR A 236 6.10 9.53 9.13
CA TYR A 236 6.17 8.31 9.92
C TYR A 236 5.55 8.43 11.33
N ALA A 237 4.99 9.57 11.70
CA ALA A 237 4.38 9.73 13.01
C ALA A 237 3.32 8.63 13.25
N PRO A 238 3.42 7.89 14.37
CA PRO A 238 2.46 6.83 14.68
C PRO A 238 1.05 7.41 14.81
N CYS A 239 0.06 6.70 14.28
CA CYS A 239 -1.32 7.11 14.45
C CYS A 239 -1.77 6.95 15.90
N GLU A 240 -2.75 7.76 16.30
CA GLU A 240 -3.27 7.75 17.67
C GLU A 240 -3.74 6.37 18.11
N GLN A 241 -4.35 5.61 17.19
CA GLN A 241 -4.78 4.25 17.48
C GLN A 241 -3.64 3.34 17.91
N LEU A 242 -2.50 3.36 17.22
CA LEU A 242 -1.32 2.57 17.61
C LEU A 242 -0.75 3.04 18.95
N VAL A 243 -0.72 4.35 19.20
CA VAL A 243 -0.24 4.91 20.48
C VAL A 243 -1.14 4.45 21.63
N ARG A 244 -2.47 4.60 21.50
CA ARG A 244 -3.44 4.14 22.52
C ARG A 244 -3.33 2.64 22.77
N MET A 245 -3.20 1.83 21.72
CA MET A 245 -3.05 0.38 21.85
C MET A 245 -1.72 0.00 22.53
N ALA A 246 -0.63 0.72 22.25
CA ALA A 246 0.65 0.50 22.91
C ALA A 246 0.59 0.79 24.42
N GLU A 247 -0.07 1.88 24.82
CA GLU A 247 -0.26 2.23 26.23
C GLU A 247 -1.12 1.21 26.98
N ARG A 248 -2.18 0.72 26.32
CA ARG A 248 -3.15 -0.21 26.91
C ARG A 248 -2.79 -1.68 26.75
N ARG A 249 -1.73 -1.98 25.98
CA ARG A 249 -1.31 -3.34 25.60
C ARG A 249 -2.45 -4.13 24.94
N GLU A 250 -3.15 -3.47 24.03
CA GLU A 250 -4.25 -4.05 23.25
C GLU A 250 -3.73 -4.67 21.95
N HIS A 251 -4.54 -5.54 21.36
CA HIS A 251 -4.30 -6.17 20.07
C HIS A 251 -5.47 -5.89 19.13
N PHE A 252 -5.21 -5.89 17.82
CA PHE A 252 -6.27 -5.69 16.83
C PHE A 252 -7.18 -6.91 16.77
N TRP A 253 -6.59 -8.11 16.74
CA TRP A 253 -7.34 -9.36 16.82
C TRP A 253 -7.66 -9.69 18.26
N THR A 254 -8.96 -9.70 18.57
CA THR A 254 -9.47 -10.14 19.87
C THR A 254 -9.91 -11.60 19.81
N ASN A 255 -9.95 -12.31 20.96
CA ASN A 255 -10.34 -13.72 21.04
C ASN A 255 -11.72 -14.03 20.39
N GLY A 256 -12.61 -13.03 20.27
CA GLY A 256 -13.91 -13.18 19.61
C GLY A 256 -13.85 -13.17 18.07
N GLU A 257 -12.79 -12.65 17.47
CA GLU A 257 -12.63 -12.57 16.01
C GLU A 257 -11.90 -13.79 15.42
N THR A 258 -11.16 -14.52 16.25
CA THR A 258 -10.51 -15.80 15.88
C THR A 258 -11.49 -16.96 15.72
N ASP A 259 -12.68 -16.90 16.31
CA ASP A 259 -13.55 -18.07 16.53
C ASP A 259 -14.96 -18.00 15.89
N GLN A 260 -15.26 -17.00 15.05
CA GLN A 260 -16.55 -16.98 14.32
C GLN A 260 -16.49 -17.77 13.01
N GLY A 261 -16.00 -19.01 13.11
CA GLY A 261 -16.17 -20.06 12.12
C GLY A 261 -17.21 -21.07 12.62
N ASN A 262 -18.49 -20.69 12.55
CA ASN A 262 -19.62 -21.62 12.63
C ASN A 262 -20.53 -21.37 11.43
#